data_AF-A0A9W8LDK0-F1
#
_entry.id   AF-A0A9W8LDK0-F1
#
_cell.length_a   1.000
_cell.length_b   1.000
_cell.length_c   1.000
_cell.angle_alpha   90.00
_cell.angle_beta   90.00
_cell.angle_gamma   90.00
#
_symmetry.space_group_name_H-M   'P 1'
#
loop_
_entity.id
_entity.type
_entity.pdbx_description
1 polymer ?
#
loop_
_entity_poly.entity_id
_entity_poly.type
_entity_poly.pdbx_seq_one_letter_code
_entity_poly.pdbx_strand_id
1 'polypeptide(L)'
;MFYVHFSLLRNRGTGDYKMPSQFQALQRNSVVAHQPHDVAYGSLITLRSNLPGFGLVYVNETFNFPGGDQECIAVGIGGKQKHNWWNLVSTNLTLENSTSPVKHIMDGDFVRFLHEGTGRWLRTGVHKPYHLGWGRRMFADGNDTSSSLLDLWRVQIESEDSPMPKGQLYAVTTSFRLVADPDHHKHIESDPWSWPFLLYPMRLVSWADDSIKCYEVGNLPLWWASTLCCLVYPLQMGYWHSGELKKFWDASKLLWGGWALHYLPFFAMARVTYIHHYLLALYFALLLLAFEIQCVARWYMLKLL
;
A
#
# COMPACT_ATOMS: atom_id res chain seq x y z
N MET A 1 -17.76 16.73 17.27
CA MET A 1 -18.62 15.53 17.07
C MET A 1 -17.88 14.25 17.50
N PHE A 2 -16.78 13.85 16.85
CA PHE A 2 -15.98 12.67 17.24
C PHE A 2 -15.49 12.68 18.70
N TYR A 3 -15.09 13.84 19.23
CA TYR A 3 -14.70 13.98 20.64
C TYR A 3 -15.82 13.56 21.62
N VAL A 4 -17.06 13.96 21.35
CA VAL A 4 -18.22 13.59 22.18
C VAL A 4 -18.52 12.10 22.07
N HIS A 5 -18.41 11.53 20.87
CA HIS A 5 -18.58 10.09 20.64
C HIS A 5 -17.58 9.25 21.46
N PHE A 6 -16.28 9.54 21.36
CA PHE A 6 -15.24 8.79 22.08
C PHE A 6 -15.20 9.07 23.59
N SER A 7 -15.68 10.24 24.03
CA SER A 7 -15.77 10.53 25.47
C SER A 7 -16.92 9.78 26.15
N LEU A 8 -18.05 9.56 25.48
CA LEU A 8 -19.21 8.84 26.02
C LEU A 8 -19.08 7.32 25.88
N LEU A 9 -18.65 6.82 24.73
CA LEU A 9 -18.60 5.38 24.44
C LEU A 9 -17.19 4.81 24.66
N ARG A 10 -16.82 4.65 25.94
CA ARG A 10 -15.50 4.12 26.34
C ARG A 10 -15.45 2.61 26.58
N ASN A 11 -16.60 1.95 26.59
CA ASN A 11 -16.69 0.51 26.84
C ASN A 11 -16.59 -0.28 25.54
N ARG A 12 -16.02 -1.49 25.62
CA ARG A 12 -16.03 -2.44 24.52
C ARG A 12 -17.45 -2.79 24.09
N GLY A 13 -17.69 -2.84 22.78
CA GLY A 13 -18.98 -3.20 22.17
C GLY A 13 -18.84 -4.23 21.06
N THR A 14 -19.97 -4.70 20.51
CA THR A 14 -19.99 -5.75 19.48
C THR A 14 -19.29 -5.37 18.18
N GLY A 15 -19.14 -4.08 17.88
CA GLY A 15 -18.45 -3.57 16.69
C GLY A 15 -16.97 -3.23 16.87
N ASP A 16 -16.38 -3.46 18.06
CA ASP A 16 -15.01 -3.01 18.35
C ASP A 16 -13.97 -3.67 17.43
N TYR A 17 -14.22 -4.91 17.00
CA TYR A 17 -13.31 -5.68 16.16
C TYR A 17 -12.94 -4.99 14.83
N LYS A 18 -13.75 -4.00 14.39
CA LYS A 18 -13.49 -3.18 13.19
C LYS A 18 -12.43 -2.09 13.42
N MET A 19 -12.16 -1.74 14.66
CA MET A 19 -11.21 -0.69 15.03
C MET A 19 -9.77 -1.22 15.12
N PRO A 20 -8.74 -0.37 15.01
CA PRO A 20 -7.34 -0.77 15.20
C PRO A 20 -7.09 -1.36 16.58
N SER A 21 -6.21 -2.36 16.69
CA SER A 21 -5.92 -3.05 17.96
C SER A 21 -5.49 -2.10 19.09
N GLN A 22 -4.75 -1.04 18.76
CA GLN A 22 -4.37 0.00 19.73
C GLN A 22 -5.60 0.69 20.31
N PHE A 23 -6.58 1.04 19.47
CA PHE A 23 -7.83 1.63 19.93
C PHE A 23 -8.66 0.64 20.74
N GLN A 24 -8.70 -0.64 20.33
CA GLN A 24 -9.38 -1.68 21.11
C GLN A 24 -8.75 -1.82 22.51
N ALA A 25 -7.43 -1.70 22.64
CA ALA A 25 -6.72 -1.77 23.92
C ALA A 25 -7.06 -0.60 24.86
N LEU A 26 -7.42 0.57 24.33
CA LEU A 26 -7.81 1.75 25.13
C LEU A 26 -9.23 1.65 25.71
N GLN A 27 -10.05 0.72 25.23
CA GLN A 27 -11.43 0.55 25.71
C GLN A 27 -11.47 -0.12 27.08
N ARG A 28 -12.48 0.23 27.89
CA ARG A 28 -12.76 -0.48 29.15
C ARG A 28 -13.21 -1.92 28.87
N ASN A 29 -12.72 -2.86 29.69
CA ASN A 29 -12.93 -4.30 29.55
C ASN A 29 -12.37 -4.87 28.23
N SER A 30 -11.29 -4.28 27.73
CA SER A 30 -10.61 -4.77 26.54
C SER A 30 -9.89 -6.09 26.78
N VAL A 31 -10.16 -7.07 25.93
CA VAL A 31 -9.42 -8.35 25.90
C VAL A 31 -8.03 -8.15 25.29
N VAL A 32 -7.88 -7.18 24.38
CA VAL A 32 -6.61 -6.86 23.73
C VAL A 32 -5.62 -6.22 24.70
N ALA A 33 -6.12 -5.44 25.67
CA ALA A 33 -5.26 -4.82 26.69
C ALA A 33 -4.58 -5.82 27.64
N HIS A 34 -5.15 -7.02 27.81
CA HIS A 34 -4.66 -8.02 28.77
C HIS A 34 -3.84 -9.15 28.11
N GLN A 35 -3.51 -9.03 26.82
CA GLN A 35 -2.72 -10.03 26.12
C GLN A 35 -1.21 -9.81 26.36
N PRO A 36 -0.37 -10.85 26.17
CA PRO A 36 1.08 -10.71 26.25
C PRO A 36 1.61 -9.63 25.31
N HIS A 37 2.54 -8.81 25.81
CA HIS A 37 3.12 -7.69 25.05
C HIS A 37 4.37 -8.12 24.26
N ASP A 38 5.23 -8.91 24.88
CA ASP A 38 6.45 -9.41 24.24
C ASP A 38 6.16 -10.47 23.18
N VAL A 39 6.84 -10.36 22.04
CA VAL A 39 6.79 -11.35 20.96
C VAL A 39 8.19 -11.95 20.78
N ALA A 40 8.22 -13.28 20.67
CA ALA A 40 9.45 -14.06 20.51
C ALA A 40 9.24 -15.21 19.52
N TYR A 41 10.32 -15.83 19.07
CA TYR A 41 10.23 -17.10 18.35
C TYR A 41 9.52 -18.16 19.23
N GLY A 42 8.65 -18.96 18.62
CA GLY A 42 7.72 -19.89 19.27
C GLY A 42 6.41 -19.25 19.77
N SER A 43 6.23 -17.94 19.62
CA SER A 43 5.00 -17.28 20.04
C SER A 43 3.85 -17.58 19.10
N LEU A 44 2.68 -17.86 19.68
CA LEU A 44 1.42 -17.96 18.95
C LEU A 44 0.78 -16.57 18.85
N ILE A 45 0.66 -16.07 17.62
CA ILE A 45 0.20 -14.70 17.35
C ILE A 45 -0.97 -14.67 16.37
N THR A 46 -1.62 -13.50 16.31
CA THR A 46 -2.58 -13.17 15.25
C THR A 46 -2.11 -11.90 14.55
N LEU A 47 -2.10 -11.91 13.22
CA LEU A 47 -1.68 -10.76 12.42
C LEU A 47 -2.89 -9.90 12.05
N ARG A 48 -2.77 -8.58 12.15
CA ARG A 48 -3.81 -7.62 11.76
C ARG A 48 -3.27 -6.65 10.72
N SER A 49 -4.05 -6.37 9.68
CA SER A 49 -3.74 -5.29 8.75
C SER A 49 -3.96 -3.93 9.42
N ASN A 50 -3.04 -2.99 9.19
CA ASN A 50 -3.19 -1.60 9.65
C ASN A 50 -4.03 -0.75 8.67
N LEU A 51 -4.45 -1.32 7.53
CA LEU A 51 -5.27 -0.60 6.56
C LEU A 51 -6.72 -0.45 7.06
N PRO A 52 -7.35 0.72 6.84
CA PRO A 52 -8.74 0.94 7.23
C PRO A 52 -9.69 -0.09 6.60
N GLY A 53 -10.59 -0.64 7.41
CA GLY A 53 -11.59 -1.62 6.94
C GLY A 53 -11.09 -3.06 6.82
N PHE A 54 -9.80 -3.32 7.08
CA PHE A 54 -9.23 -4.67 7.11
C PHE A 54 -8.98 -5.13 8.55
N GLY A 55 -9.19 -6.42 8.82
CA GLY A 55 -9.04 -7.01 10.14
C GLY A 55 -7.89 -8.02 10.22
N LEU A 56 -8.17 -9.19 10.77
CA LEU A 56 -7.18 -10.23 11.02
C LEU A 56 -6.90 -11.05 9.76
N VAL A 57 -5.64 -11.43 9.57
CA VAL A 57 -5.23 -12.41 8.57
C VAL A 57 -5.79 -13.77 8.98
N TYR A 58 -6.40 -14.48 8.05
CA TYR A 58 -6.89 -15.83 8.26
C TYR A 58 -6.59 -16.75 7.09
N VAL A 59 -6.56 -18.05 7.39
CA VAL A 59 -6.49 -19.12 6.39
C VAL A 59 -7.89 -19.69 6.19
N ASN A 60 -8.31 -19.82 4.94
CA ASN A 60 -9.54 -20.53 4.61
C ASN A 60 -9.26 -22.03 4.52
N GLU A 61 -9.60 -22.75 5.58
CA GLU A 61 -9.42 -24.20 5.68
C GLU A 61 -10.42 -25.00 4.82
N THR A 62 -11.50 -24.35 4.35
CA THR A 62 -12.58 -25.02 3.62
C THR A 62 -12.43 -24.94 2.11
N PHE A 63 -11.78 -23.88 1.60
CA PHE A 63 -11.65 -23.63 0.17
C PHE A 63 -10.20 -23.39 -0.24
N ASN A 64 -9.68 -24.29 -1.07
CA ASN A 64 -8.42 -24.12 -1.78
C ASN A 64 -8.58 -23.20 -2.99
N PHE A 65 -7.46 -22.68 -3.49
CA PHE A 65 -7.46 -21.97 -4.75
C PHE A 65 -7.87 -22.91 -5.91
N PRO A 66 -8.69 -22.44 -6.86
CA PRO A 66 -9.12 -23.27 -7.98
C PRO A 66 -7.92 -23.70 -8.84
N GLY A 67 -7.71 -25.01 -8.94
CA GLY A 67 -6.63 -25.63 -9.71
C GLY A 67 -5.40 -26.08 -8.91
N GLY A 68 -5.45 -26.10 -7.57
CA GLY A 68 -4.35 -26.67 -6.76
C GLY A 68 -4.70 -26.92 -5.29
N ASP A 69 -3.74 -27.45 -4.56
CA ASP A 69 -3.90 -27.83 -3.13
C ASP A 69 -3.62 -26.67 -2.16
N GLN A 70 -3.34 -25.47 -2.68
CA GLN A 70 -2.97 -24.29 -1.90
C GLN A 70 -4.16 -23.67 -1.18
N GLU A 71 -4.04 -23.45 0.13
CA GLU A 71 -5.07 -22.82 0.95
C GLU A 71 -5.09 -21.30 0.72
N CYS A 72 -6.30 -20.73 0.66
CA CYS A 72 -6.47 -19.31 0.45
C CYS A 72 -6.18 -18.53 1.74
N ILE A 73 -5.30 -17.53 1.65
CA ILE A 73 -5.10 -16.56 2.73
C ILE A 73 -5.85 -15.28 2.37
N ALA A 74 -6.61 -14.77 3.34
CA ALA A 74 -7.36 -13.55 3.19
C ALA A 74 -7.30 -12.72 4.48
N VAL A 75 -7.71 -11.46 4.37
CA VAL A 75 -7.86 -10.57 5.52
C VAL A 75 -9.35 -10.41 5.79
N GLY A 76 -9.78 -10.91 6.94
CA GLY A 76 -11.18 -10.93 7.35
C GLY A 76 -11.50 -9.75 8.25
N ILE A 77 -12.73 -9.25 8.17
CA ILE A 77 -13.23 -8.19 9.07
C ILE A 77 -13.79 -8.81 10.36
N GLY A 78 -13.58 -10.12 10.61
CA GLY A 78 -14.08 -10.80 11.80
C GLY A 78 -13.23 -10.56 13.07
N GLY A 79 -13.80 -10.94 14.22
CA GLY A 79 -13.03 -11.07 15.47
C GLY A 79 -12.08 -12.28 15.46
N LYS A 80 -11.31 -12.46 16.54
CA LYS A 80 -10.37 -13.59 16.68
C LYS A 80 -11.10 -14.95 16.62
N GLN A 81 -10.63 -15.82 15.74
CA GLN A 81 -11.12 -17.19 15.51
C GLN A 81 -9.93 -18.17 15.40
N LYS A 82 -10.19 -19.48 15.33
CA LYS A 82 -9.15 -20.52 15.29
C LYS A 82 -8.22 -20.42 14.08
N HIS A 83 -8.74 -19.99 12.93
CA HIS A 83 -8.00 -19.85 11.67
C HIS A 83 -7.18 -18.54 11.56
N ASN A 84 -7.09 -17.75 12.63
CA ASN A 84 -6.28 -16.54 12.67
C ASN A 84 -4.89 -16.74 13.28
N TRP A 85 -4.61 -17.92 13.83
CA TRP A 85 -3.45 -18.15 14.67
C TRP A 85 -2.25 -18.66 13.88
N TRP A 86 -1.11 -18.01 14.11
CA TRP A 86 0.16 -18.27 13.47
C TRP A 86 1.25 -18.46 14.52
N ASN A 87 2.03 -19.52 14.39
CA ASN A 87 3.22 -19.75 15.19
C ASN A 87 4.46 -19.18 14.47
N LEU A 88 5.29 -18.44 15.20
CA LEU A 88 6.50 -17.82 14.70
C LEU A 88 7.69 -18.77 14.82
N VAL A 89 8.18 -19.28 13.71
CA VAL A 89 9.28 -20.25 13.70
C VAL A 89 10.57 -19.59 13.22
N SER A 90 11.68 -19.91 13.88
CA SER A 90 13.00 -19.39 13.49
C SER A 90 13.50 -20.04 12.21
N THR A 91 14.37 -19.36 11.47
CA THR A 91 15.02 -19.91 10.26
C THR A 91 15.97 -21.05 10.61
N ASN A 92 16.61 -20.98 11.79
CA ASN A 92 17.50 -22.01 12.29
C ASN A 92 16.72 -22.97 13.20
N LEU A 93 16.28 -24.10 12.63
CA LEU A 93 15.56 -25.17 13.36
C LEU A 93 16.39 -25.80 14.50
N THR A 94 17.70 -25.57 14.52
CA THR A 94 18.61 -26.09 15.57
C THR A 94 18.51 -25.33 16.89
N LEU A 95 17.77 -24.22 16.96
CA LEU A 95 17.68 -23.37 18.15
C LEU A 95 16.53 -23.70 19.11
N GLU A 96 15.63 -24.62 18.76
CA GLU A 96 14.43 -24.95 19.56
C GLU A 96 14.67 -26.07 20.59
N ASN A 97 15.82 -26.06 21.27
CA ASN A 97 15.90 -26.81 22.54
C ASN A 97 15.20 -25.97 23.63
N SER A 98 14.35 -26.62 24.42
CA SER A 98 13.55 -25.99 25.50
C SER A 98 14.37 -25.32 26.61
N THR A 99 15.71 -25.39 26.53
CA THR A 99 16.68 -24.84 27.47
C THR A 99 17.38 -23.56 26.97
N SER A 100 17.19 -23.18 25.70
CA SER A 100 17.74 -21.94 25.15
C SER A 100 16.99 -20.71 25.69
N PRO A 101 17.67 -19.57 25.90
CA PRO A 101 16.99 -18.33 26.29
C PRO A 101 15.99 -17.90 25.21
N VAL A 102 14.89 -17.28 25.63
CA VAL A 102 13.85 -16.76 24.74
C VAL A 102 14.47 -15.75 23.77
N LYS A 103 14.36 -16.03 22.47
CA LYS A 103 14.87 -15.15 21.43
C LYS A 103 13.75 -14.23 20.93
N HIS A 104 13.90 -12.93 21.15
CA HIS A 104 13.01 -11.91 20.62
C HIS A 104 13.25 -11.67 19.13
N ILE A 105 12.24 -11.12 18.45
CA ILE A 105 12.29 -10.80 17.03
C ILE A 105 12.66 -9.33 16.88
N MET A 106 13.73 -9.05 16.14
CA MET A 106 14.26 -7.71 15.92
C MET A 106 13.93 -7.20 14.52
N ASP A 107 14.09 -5.89 14.30
CA ASP A 107 14.00 -5.29 12.97
C ASP A 107 15.04 -5.91 12.02
N GLY A 108 14.60 -6.30 10.83
CA GLY A 108 15.41 -6.98 9.82
C GLY A 108 15.53 -8.50 10.01
N ASP A 109 15.02 -9.07 11.10
CA ASP A 109 15.05 -10.51 11.31
C ASP A 109 14.14 -11.24 10.30
N PHE A 110 14.56 -12.46 9.96
CA PHE A 110 13.75 -13.37 9.17
C PHE A 110 12.92 -14.29 10.05
N VAL A 111 11.66 -14.45 9.68
CA VAL A 111 10.67 -15.27 10.39
C VAL A 111 9.91 -16.15 9.40
N ARG A 112 9.44 -17.28 9.89
CA ARG A 112 8.50 -18.16 9.18
C ARG A 112 7.20 -18.23 9.98
N PHE A 113 6.08 -18.25 9.27
CA PHE A 113 4.76 -18.34 9.91
C PHE A 113 4.15 -19.70 9.62
N LEU A 114 3.92 -20.48 10.66
CA LEU A 114 3.21 -21.76 10.60
C LEU A 114 1.77 -21.54 11.05
N HIS A 115 0.80 -21.90 10.22
CA HIS A 115 -0.61 -21.81 10.59
C HIS A 115 -0.95 -22.92 11.59
N GLU A 116 -1.51 -22.56 12.74
CA GLU A 116 -1.78 -23.50 13.85
C GLU A 116 -2.87 -24.53 13.48
N GLY A 117 -3.91 -24.12 12.75
CA GLY A 117 -5.03 -24.99 12.42
C GLY A 117 -4.72 -26.04 11.36
N THR A 118 -3.90 -25.68 10.36
CA THR A 118 -3.65 -26.53 9.18
C THR A 118 -2.22 -27.07 9.11
N GLY A 119 -1.30 -26.59 9.95
CA GLY A 119 0.10 -26.99 9.93
C GLY A 119 0.87 -26.54 8.68
N ARG A 120 0.34 -25.54 7.95
CA ARG A 120 0.92 -25.07 6.68
C ARG A 120 1.70 -23.78 6.81
N TRP A 121 2.71 -23.61 5.97
CA TRP A 121 3.56 -22.42 5.97
C TRP A 121 2.96 -21.26 5.15
N LEU A 122 3.08 -20.04 5.66
CA LEU A 122 2.80 -18.82 4.91
C LEU A 122 3.84 -18.65 3.80
N ARG A 123 3.40 -18.70 2.54
CA ARG A 123 4.27 -18.60 1.36
C ARG A 123 3.77 -17.58 0.37
N THR A 124 4.70 -17.11 -0.45
CA THR A 124 4.39 -16.29 -1.62
C THR A 124 4.62 -17.08 -2.92
N GLY A 125 3.69 -16.96 -3.87
CA GLY A 125 3.74 -17.64 -5.16
C GLY A 125 4.23 -16.81 -6.32
N VAL A 126 4.55 -17.47 -7.43
CA VAL A 126 4.73 -16.81 -8.73
C VAL A 126 3.39 -16.39 -9.33
N HIS A 127 2.31 -17.10 -9.00
CA HIS A 127 0.96 -16.82 -9.46
C HIS A 127 0.42 -15.51 -8.87
N LYS A 128 -0.32 -14.77 -9.69
CA LYS A 128 -1.01 -13.54 -9.29
C LYS A 128 -2.24 -13.86 -8.42
N PRO A 129 -2.66 -12.96 -7.52
CA PRO A 129 -3.95 -13.09 -6.84
C PRO A 129 -5.11 -13.11 -7.87
N TYR A 130 -6.20 -13.83 -7.60
CA TYR A 130 -7.33 -13.91 -8.56
C TYR A 130 -8.03 -12.56 -8.79
N HIS A 131 -8.09 -11.73 -7.76
CA HIS A 131 -8.79 -10.44 -7.78
C HIS A 131 -7.87 -9.26 -8.11
N LEU A 132 -6.55 -9.43 -8.03
CA LEU A 132 -5.57 -8.38 -8.33
C LEU A 132 -4.71 -8.84 -9.49
N GLY A 133 -4.65 -8.04 -10.56
CA GLY A 133 -3.76 -8.36 -11.66
C GLY A 133 -2.30 -8.41 -11.25
N TRP A 134 -1.91 -7.84 -10.11
CA TRP A 134 -0.53 -7.55 -9.74
C TRP A 134 -0.12 -8.13 -8.40
N GLY A 135 1.19 -8.12 -8.16
CA GLY A 135 1.80 -8.74 -7.00
C GLY A 135 1.88 -10.26 -7.12
N ARG A 136 2.28 -10.86 -6.01
CA ARG A 136 2.37 -12.31 -5.83
C ARG A 136 1.26 -12.75 -4.88
N ARG A 137 0.62 -13.87 -5.19
CA ARG A 137 -0.38 -14.48 -4.31
C ARG A 137 0.29 -14.95 -3.03
N MET A 138 -0.30 -14.64 -1.89
CA MET A 138 0.00 -15.28 -0.61
C MET A 138 -0.91 -16.50 -0.44
N PHE A 139 -0.35 -17.60 0.03
CA PHE A 139 -1.08 -18.84 0.27
C PHE A 139 -0.46 -19.62 1.42
N ALA A 140 -1.24 -20.53 2.01
CA ALA A 140 -0.76 -21.48 3.00
C ALA A 140 -0.54 -22.84 2.31
N ASP A 141 0.70 -23.34 2.38
CA ASP A 141 1.09 -24.59 1.70
C ASP A 141 2.32 -25.24 2.33
N GLY A 142 2.46 -26.55 2.10
CA GLY A 142 3.54 -27.39 2.60
C GLY A 142 3.35 -27.78 4.06
N ASN A 143 3.50 -29.08 4.33
CA ASN A 143 3.61 -29.65 5.68
C ASN A 143 5.05 -30.14 5.96
N ASP A 144 5.98 -29.84 5.04
CA ASP A 144 7.33 -30.36 5.08
C ASP A 144 8.20 -29.51 6.02
N THR A 145 9.19 -30.15 6.62
CA THR A 145 10.26 -29.50 7.40
C THR A 145 11.34 -28.87 6.53
N SER A 146 11.23 -28.99 5.19
CA SER A 146 12.19 -28.43 4.25
C SER A 146 12.05 -26.91 4.21
N SER A 147 13.10 -26.21 4.68
CA SER A 147 13.18 -24.75 4.64
C SER A 147 13.26 -24.28 3.19
N SER A 148 12.19 -23.68 2.67
CA SER A 148 12.16 -23.11 1.33
C SER A 148 12.31 -21.60 1.41
N LEU A 149 13.09 -20.98 0.53
CA LEU A 149 13.20 -19.51 0.51
C LEU A 149 11.84 -18.80 0.34
N LEU A 150 10.80 -19.51 -0.14
CA LEU A 150 9.44 -19.00 -0.31
C LEU A 150 8.67 -18.79 1.00
N ASP A 151 9.13 -19.38 2.11
CA ASP A 151 8.52 -19.26 3.43
C ASP A 151 9.22 -18.22 4.33
N LEU A 152 10.30 -17.59 3.84
CA LEU A 152 11.06 -16.59 4.56
C LEU A 152 10.48 -15.18 4.40
N TRP A 153 10.15 -14.57 5.54
CA TRP A 153 9.66 -13.21 5.60
C TRP A 153 10.60 -12.35 6.43
N ARG A 154 11.12 -11.27 5.84
CA ARG A 154 11.86 -10.24 6.57
C ARG A 154 10.86 -9.34 7.29
N VAL A 155 11.05 -9.17 8.58
CA VAL A 155 10.32 -8.19 9.39
C VAL A 155 10.98 -6.83 9.20
N GLN A 156 10.21 -5.82 8.82
CA GLN A 156 10.66 -4.43 8.76
C GLN A 156 9.76 -3.57 9.64
N ILE A 157 10.30 -3.01 10.71
CA ILE A 157 9.54 -2.17 11.63
C ILE A 157 9.32 -0.79 10.99
N GLU A 158 8.06 -0.36 10.86
CA GLU A 158 7.69 0.94 10.29
C GLU A 158 7.48 2.00 11.36
N SER A 159 6.82 1.63 12.47
CA SER A 159 6.59 2.54 13.60
C SER A 159 6.50 1.80 14.92
N GLU A 160 6.97 2.47 15.98
CA GLU A 160 7.00 1.95 17.34
C GLU A 160 6.39 3.00 18.28
N ASP A 161 5.27 2.66 18.91
CA ASP A 161 4.58 3.49 19.90
C ASP A 161 4.84 2.99 21.35
N SER A 162 5.79 2.08 21.52
CA SER A 162 6.11 1.45 22.81
C SER A 162 7.15 2.26 23.60
N PRO A 163 7.03 2.36 24.94
CA PRO A 163 8.09 2.88 25.80
C PRO A 163 9.28 1.92 25.98
N MET A 164 9.22 0.73 25.37
CA MET A 164 10.24 -0.32 25.43
C MET A 164 11.44 -0.05 24.48
N PRO A 165 12.54 -0.83 24.58
CA PRO A 165 13.67 -0.71 23.66
C PRO A 165 13.24 -0.78 22.19
N LYS A 166 13.75 0.16 21.40
CA LYS A 166 13.48 0.21 19.95
C LYS A 166 14.15 -0.93 19.20
N GLY A 167 13.55 -1.31 18.09
CA GLY A 167 14.04 -2.35 17.19
C GLY A 167 13.56 -3.76 17.55
N GLN A 168 12.66 -3.92 18.52
CA GLN A 168 12.07 -5.20 18.90
C GLN A 168 10.58 -5.22 18.56
N LEU A 169 10.09 -6.37 18.09
CA LEU A 169 8.69 -6.58 17.80
C LEU A 169 7.87 -6.76 19.09
N TYR A 170 6.91 -5.85 19.29
CA TYR A 170 5.92 -5.92 20.38
C TYR A 170 4.48 -6.00 19.85
N ALA A 171 3.62 -6.73 20.55
CA ALA A 171 2.21 -6.83 20.23
C ALA A 171 1.52 -5.46 20.39
N VAL A 172 0.67 -5.10 19.42
CA VAL A 172 -0.18 -3.88 19.39
C VAL A 172 0.58 -2.56 19.22
N THR A 173 1.74 -2.40 19.83
CA THR A 173 2.51 -1.14 19.81
C THR A 173 3.46 -1.01 18.63
N THR A 174 3.68 -2.08 17.87
CA THR A 174 4.59 -2.10 16.72
C THR A 174 3.80 -2.26 15.43
N SER A 175 4.00 -1.33 14.49
CA SER A 175 3.59 -1.52 13.10
C SER A 175 4.80 -1.97 12.30
N PHE A 176 4.63 -3.04 11.55
CA PHE A 176 5.70 -3.62 10.77
C PHE A 176 5.17 -4.09 9.42
N ARG A 177 6.09 -4.21 8.47
CA ARG A 177 5.88 -4.74 7.14
C ARG A 177 6.57 -6.10 7.03
N LEU A 178 5.88 -7.04 6.39
CA LEU A 178 6.47 -8.29 5.97
C LEU A 178 6.95 -8.17 4.53
N VAL A 179 8.24 -8.38 4.32
CA VAL A 179 8.87 -8.36 3.00
C VAL A 179 9.36 -9.76 2.68
N ALA A 180 8.78 -10.37 1.66
CA ALA A 180 9.40 -11.54 1.05
C ALA A 180 10.67 -11.08 0.31
N ASP A 181 11.82 -11.68 0.64
CA ASP A 181 13.14 -11.36 0.06
C ASP A 181 13.20 -11.72 -1.46
N PRO A 182 14.14 -11.18 -2.27
CA PRO A 182 14.19 -9.81 -2.79
C PRO A 182 13.94 -9.69 -4.31
N ASP A 183 13.37 -10.69 -4.99
CA ASP A 183 13.07 -10.58 -6.44
C ASP A 183 11.71 -9.95 -6.76
N HIS A 184 11.21 -9.06 -5.89
CA HIS A 184 9.90 -8.45 -6.06
C HIS A 184 9.91 -7.35 -7.12
N HIS A 185 9.66 -7.72 -8.38
CA HIS A 185 9.27 -6.78 -9.42
C HIS A 185 7.88 -6.19 -9.11
N LYS A 186 7.85 -4.91 -8.74
CA LYS A 186 6.62 -4.12 -8.65
C LYS A 186 6.14 -3.78 -10.07
N HIS A 187 5.13 -4.49 -10.56
CA HIS A 187 4.62 -4.35 -11.93
C HIS A 187 3.40 -3.40 -12.10
N ILE A 188 3.09 -2.55 -11.12
CA ILE A 188 2.02 -1.54 -11.28
C ILE A 188 2.29 -0.20 -10.60
N GLU A 189 3.27 -0.13 -9.71
CA GLU A 189 3.64 1.12 -9.06
C GLU A 189 4.41 1.96 -10.07
N SER A 190 4.17 3.26 -10.06
CA SER A 190 4.88 4.18 -10.92
C SER A 190 5.29 5.41 -10.13
N ASP A 191 6.54 5.79 -10.32
CA ASP A 191 7.09 6.96 -9.65
C ASP A 191 6.57 8.25 -10.29
N PRO A 192 6.41 9.34 -9.51
CA PRO A 192 5.90 10.62 -9.98
C PRO A 192 6.61 11.15 -11.23
N TRP A 193 7.93 10.95 -11.35
CA TRP A 193 8.71 11.42 -12.50
C TRP A 193 8.28 10.77 -13.83
N SER A 194 7.73 9.56 -13.79
CA SER A 194 7.35 8.78 -14.97
C SER A 194 5.98 9.17 -15.54
N TRP A 195 5.11 9.80 -14.74
CA TRP A 195 3.72 10.04 -15.10
C TRP A 195 3.54 11.00 -16.28
N PRO A 196 4.26 12.14 -16.37
CA PRO A 196 4.11 13.06 -17.50
C PRO A 196 4.51 12.44 -18.84
N PHE A 197 5.32 11.38 -18.81
CA PHE A 197 5.80 10.69 -20.00
C PHE A 197 5.02 9.41 -20.32
N LEU A 198 4.09 9.00 -19.44
CA LEU A 198 3.27 7.79 -19.61
C LEU A 198 4.11 6.51 -19.77
N LEU A 199 5.25 6.41 -19.08
CA LEU A 199 6.19 5.28 -19.23
C LEU A 199 5.65 3.96 -18.68
N TYR A 200 4.88 4.05 -17.59
CA TYR A 200 4.35 2.89 -16.88
C TYR A 200 2.82 2.99 -16.76
N PRO A 201 2.09 2.61 -17.82
CA PRO A 201 0.63 2.54 -17.75
C PRO A 201 0.17 1.39 -16.85
N MET A 202 -1.02 1.51 -16.28
CA MET A 202 -1.47 0.65 -15.19
C MET A 202 -2.60 -0.27 -15.64
N ARG A 203 -2.53 -1.56 -15.30
CA ARG A 203 -3.69 -2.47 -15.46
C ARG A 203 -4.68 -2.27 -14.33
N LEU A 204 -5.97 -2.25 -14.67
CA LEU A 204 -7.06 -2.04 -13.71
C LEU A 204 -7.64 -3.35 -13.16
N VAL A 205 -7.40 -4.46 -13.86
CA VAL A 205 -8.00 -5.77 -13.57
C VAL A 205 -6.98 -6.89 -13.68
N SER A 206 -7.36 -8.08 -13.21
CA SER A 206 -6.64 -9.31 -13.52
C SER A 206 -6.72 -9.61 -15.01
N TRP A 207 -5.65 -10.15 -15.59
CA TRP A 207 -5.56 -10.50 -17.00
C TRP A 207 -5.55 -12.03 -17.12
N ALA A 208 -6.63 -12.66 -16.68
CA ALA A 208 -6.90 -14.08 -16.97
C ALA A 208 -7.44 -14.22 -18.40
N ASP A 209 -7.33 -15.40 -18.99
CA ASP A 209 -7.68 -15.64 -20.40
C ASP A 209 -9.15 -15.33 -20.70
N ASP A 210 -10.05 -15.63 -19.76
CA ASP A 210 -11.50 -15.42 -19.89
C ASP A 210 -11.99 -14.06 -19.35
N SER A 211 -11.09 -13.12 -19.06
CA SER A 211 -11.44 -11.82 -18.46
C SER A 211 -11.26 -10.66 -19.42
N ILE A 212 -12.16 -9.68 -19.34
CA ILE A 212 -12.03 -8.40 -20.08
C ILE A 212 -10.84 -7.64 -19.50
N LYS A 213 -9.86 -7.31 -20.35
CA LYS A 213 -8.60 -6.67 -19.95
C LYS A 213 -8.76 -5.15 -20.03
N CYS A 214 -8.85 -4.51 -18.87
CA CYS A 214 -8.88 -3.05 -18.74
C CYS A 214 -7.49 -2.50 -18.41
N TYR A 215 -7.06 -1.49 -19.18
CA TYR A 215 -5.76 -0.84 -19.06
C TYR A 215 -5.95 0.68 -18.98
N GLU A 216 -5.38 1.30 -17.96
CA GLU A 216 -5.35 2.74 -17.77
C GLU A 216 -4.14 3.31 -18.50
N VAL A 217 -4.42 3.89 -19.65
CA VAL A 217 -3.44 4.55 -20.52
C VAL A 217 -4.03 5.84 -21.05
N GLY A 218 -3.23 6.90 -21.04
CA GLY A 218 -3.61 8.20 -21.56
C GLY A 218 -3.60 8.27 -23.08
N ASN A 219 -4.27 9.29 -23.63
CA ASN A 219 -4.08 9.67 -25.03
C ASN A 219 -2.69 10.31 -25.20
N LEU A 220 -1.75 9.59 -25.83
CA LEU A 220 -0.34 10.01 -25.96
C LEU A 220 -0.17 11.45 -26.48
N PRO A 221 -0.79 11.85 -27.62
CA PRO A 221 -0.67 13.21 -28.14
C PRO A 221 -1.06 14.29 -27.12
N LEU A 222 -2.23 14.14 -26.49
CA LEU A 222 -2.73 15.11 -25.51
C LEU A 222 -1.88 15.13 -24.24
N TRP A 223 -1.44 13.96 -23.79
CA TRP A 223 -0.64 13.81 -22.58
C TRP A 223 0.75 14.45 -22.73
N TRP A 224 1.42 14.19 -23.85
CA TRP A 224 2.73 14.77 -24.11
C TRP A 224 2.67 16.25 -24.45
N ALA A 225 1.66 16.70 -25.21
CA ALA A 225 1.47 18.12 -25.49
C ALA A 225 1.21 18.93 -24.21
N SER A 226 0.36 18.42 -23.30
CA SER A 226 0.08 19.09 -22.02
C SER A 226 1.27 19.06 -21.07
N THR A 227 2.05 17.97 -21.07
CA THR A 227 3.30 17.88 -20.33
C THR A 227 4.33 18.88 -20.83
N LEU A 228 4.56 18.95 -22.14
CA LEU A 228 5.46 19.92 -22.74
C LEU A 228 5.03 21.35 -22.42
N CYS A 229 3.73 21.63 -22.50
CA CYS A 229 3.14 22.91 -22.12
C CYS A 229 3.49 23.29 -20.67
N CYS A 230 3.29 22.38 -19.72
CA CYS A 230 3.61 22.62 -18.30
C CYS A 230 5.11 22.85 -18.04
N LEU A 231 5.99 22.17 -18.77
CA LEU A 231 7.45 22.32 -18.65
C LEU A 231 7.96 23.63 -19.26
N VAL A 232 7.37 24.08 -20.36
CA VAL A 232 7.76 25.31 -21.07
C VAL A 232 7.16 26.57 -20.40
N TYR A 233 6.01 26.44 -19.74
CA TYR A 233 5.27 27.56 -19.14
C TYR A 233 6.11 28.49 -18.23
N PRO A 234 6.97 28.00 -17.31
CA PRO A 234 7.81 28.88 -16.48
C PRO A 234 8.74 29.79 -17.29
N LEU A 235 9.27 29.29 -18.42
CA LEU A 235 10.11 30.08 -19.33
C LEU A 235 9.28 31.15 -20.06
N GLN A 236 8.07 30.79 -20.51
CA GLN A 236 7.14 31.73 -21.14
C GLN A 236 6.74 32.86 -20.18
N MET A 237 6.43 32.52 -18.92
CA MET A 237 6.09 33.50 -17.89
C MET A 237 7.24 34.48 -17.61
N GLY A 238 8.49 34.01 -17.66
CA GLY A 238 9.68 34.86 -17.50
C GLY A 238 9.91 35.81 -18.67
N TYR A 239 9.65 35.36 -19.90
CA TYR A 239 9.85 36.16 -21.11
C TYR A 239 8.74 37.19 -21.35
N TRP A 240 7.48 36.82 -21.11
CA TRP A 240 6.30 37.62 -21.48
C TRP A 240 5.61 38.29 -20.28
N HIS A 241 6.38 38.83 -19.35
CA HIS A 241 5.84 39.44 -18.13
C HIS A 241 5.07 40.76 -18.35
N SER A 242 5.26 41.42 -19.50
CA SER A 242 4.68 42.73 -19.83
C SER A 242 3.90 42.75 -21.13
N GLY A 243 2.91 43.65 -21.23
CA GLY A 243 2.13 43.90 -22.46
C GLY A 243 0.66 43.45 -22.38
N GLU A 244 -0.04 43.51 -23.51
CA GLU A 244 -1.49 43.22 -23.62
C GLU A 244 -1.87 41.79 -23.25
N LEU A 245 -0.91 40.86 -23.35
CA LEU A 245 -1.11 39.45 -22.98
C LEU A 245 -1.06 39.22 -21.45
N LYS A 246 -0.73 40.22 -20.63
CA LYS A 246 -0.62 40.09 -19.17
C LYS A 246 -1.90 39.53 -18.52
N LYS A 247 -3.09 39.99 -18.97
CA LYS A 247 -4.38 39.49 -18.47
C LYS A 247 -4.60 38.00 -18.77
N PHE A 248 -4.07 37.52 -19.89
CA PHE A 248 -4.11 36.09 -20.24
C PHE A 248 -3.15 35.30 -19.35
N TRP A 249 -1.93 35.80 -19.13
CA TRP A 249 -0.93 35.17 -18.28
C TRP A 249 -1.35 35.09 -16.80
N ASP A 250 -2.07 36.09 -16.30
CA ASP A 250 -2.57 36.08 -14.92
C ASP A 250 -3.60 34.95 -14.70
N ALA A 251 -4.38 34.58 -15.72
CA ALA A 251 -5.31 33.45 -15.66
C ALA A 251 -4.59 32.10 -15.76
N SER A 252 -3.55 31.97 -16.61
CA SER A 252 -2.81 30.72 -16.77
C SER A 252 -2.01 30.33 -15.52
N LYS A 253 -1.64 31.28 -14.66
CA LYS A 253 -0.99 31.01 -13.37
C LYS A 253 -1.83 30.11 -12.47
N LEU A 254 -3.15 30.28 -12.47
CA LEU A 254 -4.06 29.43 -11.70
C LEU A 254 -4.04 28.00 -12.22
N LEU A 255 -4.02 27.82 -13.54
CA LEU A 255 -4.01 26.51 -14.18
C LEU A 255 -2.68 25.78 -13.95
N TRP A 256 -1.56 26.47 -14.18
CA TRP A 256 -0.23 25.91 -13.92
C TRP A 256 0.00 25.66 -12.42
N GLY A 257 -0.43 26.60 -11.56
CA GLY A 257 -0.38 26.42 -10.11
C GLY A 257 -1.24 25.24 -9.65
N GLY A 258 -2.41 25.04 -10.25
CA GLY A 258 -3.24 23.86 -10.04
C GLY A 258 -2.52 22.57 -10.41
N TRP A 259 -1.85 22.51 -11.57
CA TRP A 259 -1.01 21.37 -11.95
C TRP A 259 0.12 21.14 -10.93
N ALA A 260 0.87 22.17 -10.58
CA ALA A 260 2.01 22.07 -9.66
C ALA A 260 1.60 21.61 -8.26
N LEU A 261 0.53 22.17 -7.69
CA LEU A 261 0.03 21.82 -6.37
C LEU A 261 -0.53 20.39 -6.31
N HIS A 262 -1.02 19.86 -7.42
CA HIS A 262 -1.52 18.48 -7.49
C HIS A 262 -0.46 17.49 -8.01
N TYR A 263 0.74 17.94 -8.36
CA TYR A 263 1.81 17.07 -8.85
C TYR A 263 3.03 17.03 -7.92
N LEU A 264 3.56 18.21 -7.55
CA LEU A 264 4.79 18.32 -6.78
C LEU A 264 4.75 17.63 -5.40
N PRO A 265 3.63 17.63 -4.64
CA PRO A 265 3.59 16.94 -3.35
C PRO A 265 3.91 15.45 -3.44
N PHE A 266 3.64 14.80 -4.58
CA PHE A 266 3.92 13.38 -4.75
C PHE A 266 5.42 13.03 -4.70
N PHE A 267 6.31 13.98 -5.01
CA PHE A 267 7.76 13.77 -4.86
C PHE A 267 8.22 13.74 -3.40
N ALA A 268 7.42 14.28 -2.47
CA ALA A 268 7.70 14.28 -1.04
C ALA A 268 6.93 13.19 -0.28
N MET A 269 6.04 12.44 -0.93
CA MET A 269 5.26 11.39 -0.29
C MET A 269 6.05 10.09 -0.19
N ALA A 270 6.25 9.58 1.03
CA ALA A 270 6.86 8.27 1.29
C ALA A 270 5.86 7.09 1.17
N ARG A 271 4.79 7.23 0.38
CA ARG A 271 3.75 6.21 0.20
C ARG A 271 3.75 5.68 -1.23
N VAL A 272 3.15 4.52 -1.43
CA VAL A 272 2.98 3.92 -2.75
C VAL A 272 2.15 4.83 -3.64
N THR A 273 2.62 5.08 -4.86
CA THR A 273 1.96 5.92 -5.84
C THR A 273 1.71 5.18 -7.16
N TYR A 274 0.74 5.69 -7.91
CA TYR A 274 0.25 5.11 -9.15
C TYR A 274 -0.10 6.20 -10.14
N ILE A 275 -0.15 5.87 -11.43
CA ILE A 275 -0.41 6.84 -12.50
C ILE A 275 -1.76 7.57 -12.36
N HIS A 276 -2.78 6.93 -11.76
CA HIS A 276 -4.08 7.58 -11.54
C HIS A 276 -4.01 8.79 -10.60
N HIS A 277 -3.00 8.85 -9.72
CA HIS A 277 -2.77 10.02 -8.88
C HIS A 277 -2.44 11.27 -9.71
N TYR A 278 -1.85 11.08 -10.89
CA TYR A 278 -1.56 12.17 -11.82
C TYR A 278 -2.81 12.69 -12.54
N LEU A 279 -3.94 11.97 -12.58
CA LEU A 279 -5.11 12.37 -13.39
C LEU A 279 -5.67 13.75 -13.01
N LEU A 280 -5.63 14.09 -11.72
CA LEU A 280 -6.06 15.41 -11.27
C LEU A 280 -5.08 16.52 -11.72
N ALA A 281 -3.78 16.28 -11.65
CA ALA A 281 -2.79 17.21 -12.19
C ALA A 281 -2.90 17.32 -13.72
N LEU A 282 -3.08 16.19 -14.42
CA LEU A 282 -3.28 16.13 -15.87
C LEU A 282 -4.51 16.95 -16.30
N TYR A 283 -5.58 16.95 -15.53
CA TYR A 283 -6.75 17.78 -15.80
C TYR A 283 -6.38 19.27 -15.89
N PHE A 284 -5.61 19.78 -14.91
CA PHE A 284 -5.08 21.15 -14.96
C PHE A 284 -4.11 21.36 -16.13
N ALA A 285 -3.26 20.37 -16.44
CA ALA A 285 -2.33 20.44 -17.57
C ALA A 285 -3.07 20.55 -18.92
N LEU A 286 -4.18 19.83 -19.10
CA LEU A 286 -5.00 19.88 -20.31
C LEU A 286 -5.76 21.19 -20.42
N LEU A 287 -6.27 21.73 -19.31
CA LEU A 287 -6.88 23.05 -19.28
C LEU A 287 -5.85 24.14 -19.64
N LEU A 288 -4.63 24.03 -19.12
CA LEU A 288 -3.53 24.93 -19.47
C LEU A 288 -3.19 24.83 -20.97
N LEU A 289 -3.06 23.61 -21.51
CA LEU A 289 -2.84 23.40 -22.95
C LEU A 289 -3.92 24.04 -23.81
N ALA A 290 -5.19 23.83 -23.48
CA ALA A 290 -6.31 24.43 -24.21
C ALA A 290 -6.27 25.97 -24.17
N PHE A 291 -5.95 26.52 -22.99
CA PHE A 291 -5.81 27.97 -22.80
C PHE A 291 -4.65 28.55 -23.62
N GLU A 292 -3.48 27.90 -23.66
CA GLU A 292 -2.33 28.31 -24.46
C GLU A 292 -2.65 28.28 -25.96
N ILE A 293 -3.29 27.21 -26.46
CA ILE A 293 -3.72 27.12 -27.86
C ILE A 293 -4.63 28.30 -28.22
N GLN A 294 -5.60 28.62 -27.36
CA GLN A 294 -6.49 29.76 -27.55
C GLN A 294 -5.73 31.10 -27.56
N CYS A 295 -4.75 31.28 -26.68
CA CYS A 295 -3.95 32.49 -26.61
C CYS A 295 -3.09 32.68 -27.87
N VAL A 296 -2.38 31.63 -28.30
CA VAL A 296 -1.56 31.63 -29.52
C VAL A 296 -2.41 31.90 -30.74
N ALA A 297 -3.58 31.26 -30.86
CA ALA A 297 -4.50 31.48 -31.97
C ALA A 297 -4.97 32.94 -32.03
N ARG A 298 -5.36 33.53 -30.90
CA ARG A 298 -5.77 34.95 -30.84
C ARG A 298 -4.63 35.89 -31.20
N TRP A 299 -3.44 35.65 -30.67
CA TRP A 299 -2.26 36.45 -30.98
C TRP A 299 -1.90 36.40 -32.46
N TYR A 300 -1.97 35.23 -33.08
CA TYR A 300 -1.69 35.06 -34.51
C TYR A 300 -2.74 35.76 -35.38
N MET A 301 -4.03 35.65 -35.03
CA MET A 301 -5.12 36.35 -35.75
C MET A 301 -5.00 37.88 -35.65
N LEU A 302 -4.58 38.42 -34.50
CA LEU A 302 -4.35 39.85 -34.33
C LEU A 302 -3.17 40.39 -35.16
N LYS A 303 -2.24 39.53 -35.57
CA LYS A 303 -1.10 39.90 -36.43
C LYS A 303 -1.39 39.81 -37.92
N LEU A 304 -2.48 39.13 -38.31
CA LEU A 304 -2.89 38.96 -39.70
C LEU A 304 -3.86 40.07 -40.17
N LEU A 305 -4.41 40.85 -39.23
CA LEU A 305 -5.24 42.04 -39.46
C LEU A 305 -4.40 43.31 -39.36
#